data_AF-A0A136Q801-F1
#
_entry.id   AF-A0A136Q801-F1
#
_cell.length_a   1.000
_cell.length_b   1.000
_cell.length_c   1.000
_cell.angle_alpha   90.00
_cell.angle_beta   90.00
_cell.angle_gamma   90.00
#
_symmetry.space_group_name_H-M   'P 1'
#
loop_
_entity.id
_entity.type
_entity.pdbx_description
1 polymer ?
#
loop_
_entity_poly.entity_id
_entity_poly.type
_entity_poly.pdbx_seq_one_letter_code
_entity_poly.pdbx_strand_id
1 'polypeptide(L)'
;MLGLIIGLSIIMWYVIDRFKELWEGHSYGKFITVGVSAVLAFGLSFGFGLDLVFAMDLFEVSSTGGIILTALVLMSGSSAVSEIIGRIKGGEKAEG
;
A
#
# COMPACT_ATOMS: atom_id res chain seq x y z
N MET A 1 7.41 -14.34 3.75
CA MET A 1 7.45 -12.99 3.14
C MET A 1 6.06 -12.34 3.05
N LEU A 2 5.00 -13.07 2.67
CA LEU A 2 3.63 -12.53 2.59
C LEU A 2 3.17 -11.77 3.85
N GLY A 3 3.39 -12.31 5.05
CA GLY A 3 3.02 -11.63 6.29
C GLY A 3 3.71 -10.26 6.47
N LEU A 4 4.94 -10.12 5.98
CA LEU A 4 5.70 -8.87 6.04
C LEU A 4 5.17 -7.87 5.01
N ILE A 5 4.80 -8.32 3.81
CA ILE A 5 4.13 -7.49 2.79
C ILE A 5 2.81 -6.95 3.34
N ILE A 6 1.99 -7.79 3.96
CA ILE A 6 0.70 -7.39 4.53
C ILE A 6 0.90 -6.42 5.70
N GLY A 7 1.81 -6.73 6.62
CA GLY A 7 2.09 -5.88 7.78
C GLY A 7 2.59 -4.49 7.38
N LEU A 8 3.57 -4.43 6.47
CA LEU A 8 4.08 -3.16 5.95
C LEU A 8 3.04 -2.40 5.13
N SER A 9 2.19 -3.08 4.37
CA SER A 9 1.07 -2.48 3.65
C SER A 9 0.12 -1.76 4.60
N ILE A 10 -0.28 -2.42 5.69
CA ILE A 10 -1.18 -1.85 6.70
C ILE A 10 -0.52 -0.63 7.37
N ILE A 11 0.75 -0.74 7.78
CA ILE A 11 1.48 0.37 8.41
C ILE A 11 1.60 1.56 7.44
N MET A 12 1.96 1.30 6.18
CA MET A 12 2.08 2.32 5.15
C MET A 12 0.75 3.06 4.95
N TRP A 13 -0.35 2.32 4.78
CA TRP A 13 -1.66 2.92 4.57
C TRP A 13 -2.18 3.64 5.80
N TYR A 14 -1.94 3.13 7.00
CA TYR A 14 -2.25 3.83 8.24
C TYR A 14 -1.54 5.18 8.33
N VAL A 15 -0.25 5.22 7.99
CA VAL A 15 0.54 6.46 7.95
C VAL A 15 -0.04 7.43 6.91
N ILE A 16 -0.26 6.98 5.67
CA ILE A 16 -0.83 7.83 4.61
C ILE A 16 -2.19 8.40 5.03
N ASP A 17 -3.05 7.56 5.60
CA ASP A 17 -4.39 7.96 6.03
C ASP A 17 -4.36 8.98 7.18
N ARG A 18 -3.38 8.87 8.09
CA ARG A 18 -3.17 9.86 9.16
C ARG A 18 -2.71 11.21 8.64
N PHE A 19 -1.88 11.23 7.60
CA PHE A 19 -1.37 12.47 7.02
C PHE A 19 -2.27 13.05 5.92
N LYS A 20 -3.23 12.28 5.40
CA LYS A 20 -4.21 12.74 4.40
C LYS A 20 -4.96 13.99 4.82
N GLU A 21 -5.33 14.10 6.11
CA GLU A 21 -6.00 15.26 6.68
C GLU A 21 -5.25 16.58 6.41
N LEU A 22 -3.91 16.54 6.24
CA LEU A 22 -3.09 17.73 5.98
C LEU A 22 -3.27 18.30 4.57
N TRP A 23 -3.64 17.47 3.58
CA TRP A 23 -3.73 17.88 2.18
C TRP A 23 -5.11 17.64 1.57
N GLU A 24 -6.08 17.18 2.36
CA GLU A 24 -7.46 16.94 1.92
C GLU A 24 -8.16 18.22 1.43
N GLY A 25 -7.82 19.37 2.03
CA GLY A 25 -8.34 20.68 1.62
C GLY A 25 -7.70 21.29 0.36
N HIS A 26 -6.66 20.66 -0.19
CA HIS A 26 -6.00 21.15 -1.41
C HIS A 26 -6.56 20.47 -2.65
N SER A 27 -6.75 21.23 -3.74
CA SER A 27 -7.21 20.72 -5.04
C SER A 27 -6.33 19.59 -5.61
N TYR A 28 -5.12 19.42 -5.09
CA TYR A 28 -4.16 18.37 -5.48
C TYR A 28 -4.01 17.24 -4.45
N GLY A 29 -4.82 17.18 -3.39
CA GLY A 29 -4.69 16.17 -2.32
C GLY A 29 -4.67 14.72 -2.81
N LYS A 30 -5.41 14.43 -3.89
CA LYS A 30 -5.38 13.13 -4.56
C LYS A 30 -4.01 12.81 -5.17
N PHE A 31 -3.41 13.76 -5.88
CA PHE A 31 -2.09 13.57 -6.50
C PHE A 31 -0.98 13.47 -5.45
N ILE A 32 -1.10 14.20 -4.34
CA ILE A 32 -0.18 14.09 -3.20
C ILE A 32 -0.24 12.68 -2.60
N THR A 33 -1.45 12.16 -2.38
CA THR A 33 -1.62 10.79 -1.86
C THR A 33 -0.98 9.75 -2.78
N VAL A 34 -1.16 9.88 -4.10
CA VAL A 34 -0.56 9.00 -5.11
C VAL A 34 0.97 9.09 -5.10
N GLY A 35 1.53 10.30 -5.00
CA GLY A 35 2.98 10.50 -4.92
C GLY A 35 3.59 9.90 -3.64
N VAL A 36 2.96 10.16 -2.49
CA VAL A 36 3.41 9.63 -1.19
C VAL A 36 3.28 8.11 -1.15
N SER A 37 2.17 7.55 -1.65
CA SER A 37 2.00 6.10 -1.71
C SER A 37 3.01 5.44 -2.64
N ALA A 38 3.34 6.05 -3.78
CA ALA A 38 4.39 5.56 -4.67
C ALA A 38 5.76 5.55 -3.97
N VAL A 39 6.17 6.66 -3.36
CA VAL A 39 7.49 6.75 -2.69
C VAL A 39 7.60 5.74 -1.54
N LEU A 40 6.56 5.63 -0.70
CA LEU A 40 6.56 4.68 0.41
C LEU A 40 6.52 3.23 -0.09
N ALA A 41 5.67 2.91 -1.07
CA ALA A 41 5.56 1.56 -1.60
C ALA A 41 6.87 1.10 -2.26
N PHE A 42 7.48 1.94 -3.09
CA PHE A 42 8.80 1.64 -3.68
C PHE A 42 9.89 1.59 -2.62
N GLY A 43 9.91 2.51 -1.66
CA GLY A 43 10.88 2.50 -0.56
C GLY A 43 10.80 1.23 0.28
N LEU A 44 9.60 0.77 0.61
CA LEU A 44 9.39 -0.47 1.36
C LEU A 44 9.74 -1.70 0.51
N SER A 45 9.29 -1.76 -0.74
CA SER A 45 9.56 -2.91 -1.60
C SER A 45 11.04 -3.07 -1.91
N PHE A 46 11.75 -2.01 -2.27
CA PHE A 46 13.19 -2.08 -2.52
C PHE A 46 14.01 -2.20 -1.23
N GLY A 47 13.61 -1.51 -0.15
CA GLY A 47 14.34 -1.53 1.12
C GLY A 47 14.30 -2.88 1.84
N PHE A 48 13.19 -3.61 1.72
CA PHE A 48 13.00 -4.92 2.34
C PHE A 48 13.01 -6.09 1.35
N GLY A 49 13.21 -5.83 0.05
CA GLY A 49 13.18 -6.87 -0.99
C GLY A 49 11.82 -7.55 -1.12
N LEU A 50 10.73 -6.79 -1.00
CA LEU A 50 9.38 -7.34 -1.03
C LEU A 50 9.03 -7.80 -2.44
N ASP A 51 8.90 -9.10 -2.64
CA ASP A 51 8.53 -9.71 -3.92
C ASP A 51 7.33 -10.64 -3.76
N LEU A 52 6.13 -10.13 -4.06
CA LEU A 52 4.86 -10.85 -3.97
C LEU A 52 4.85 -12.13 -4.79
N VAL A 53 5.51 -12.15 -5.96
CA VAL A 53 5.56 -13.31 -6.85
C VAL A 53 6.37 -14.43 -6.21
N PHE A 54 7.54 -14.10 -5.66
CA PHE A 54 8.33 -15.03 -4.86
C PHE A 54 7.60 -15.43 -3.57
N ALA A 55 6.90 -14.49 -2.92
CA ALA A 55 6.18 -14.74 -1.68
C ALA A 55 5.01 -15.73 -1.83
N MET A 56 4.43 -15.80 -3.03
CA MET A 56 3.36 -16.72 -3.39
C MET A 56 3.87 -18.04 -3.99
N ASP A 57 5.18 -18.26 -4.02
CA ASP A 57 5.81 -19.45 -4.59
C ASP A 57 5.51 -19.63 -6.10
N LEU A 58 5.24 -18.52 -6.81
CA LEU A 58 5.06 -18.54 -8.27
C LEU A 58 6.39 -18.67 -9.02
N PHE A 59 7.50 -18.24 -8.39
CA PHE A 59 8.86 -18.32 -8.90
C PHE A 59 9.81 -18.71 -7.78
N GLU A 60 10.85 -19.48 -8.09
CA GLU A 60 11.81 -20.01 -7.11
C GLU A 60 12.81 -18.97 -6.60
N VAL A 61 12.93 -17.82 -7.28
CA VAL A 61 13.92 -16.78 -6.95
C VAL A 61 13.26 -15.41 -6.98
N SER A 62 13.60 -14.57 -6.00
CA SER A 62 13.18 -13.17 -6.01
C SER A 62 13.83 -12.41 -7.17
N SER A 63 13.06 -11.56 -7.82
CA SER A 63 13.47 -10.77 -8.97
C SER A 63 13.12 -9.30 -8.82
N THR A 64 13.91 -8.43 -9.46
CA THR A 64 13.61 -6.99 -9.51
C THR A 64 12.22 -6.70 -10.09
N GLY A 65 11.78 -7.50 -11.06
CA GLY A 65 10.43 -7.40 -11.63
C GLY A 65 9.33 -7.68 -10.60
N GLY A 66 9.50 -8.72 -9.78
CA GLY A 66 8.59 -9.03 -8.68
C GLY A 66 8.57 -7.95 -7.60
N ILE A 67 9.71 -7.33 -7.31
CA ILE A 67 9.80 -6.19 -6.38
C ILE A 67 9.05 -4.97 -6.91
N ILE A 68 9.24 -4.61 -8.18
CA ILE A 68 8.52 -3.51 -8.83
C ILE A 68 7.02 -3.77 -8.83
N LEU A 69 6.60 -4.99 -9.19
CA LEU A 69 5.18 -5.38 -9.15
C LEU A 69 4.61 -5.22 -7.75
N THR A 70 5.35 -5.64 -6.72
CA THR A 70 4.93 -5.50 -5.32
C THR A 70 4.76 -4.05 -4.93
N ALA A 71 5.68 -3.17 -5.32
CA ALA A 71 5.55 -1.73 -5.10
C ALA A 71 4.27 -1.17 -5.77
N LEU A 72 3.99 -1.56 -7.01
CA LEU A 72 2.77 -1.14 -7.72
C LEU A 72 1.50 -1.66 -7.02
N VAL A 73 1.52 -2.88 -6.50
CA VAL A 73 0.39 -3.48 -5.74
C VAL A 73 0.19 -2.78 -4.39
N LEU A 74 1.25 -2.43 -3.68
CA LEU A 74 1.16 -1.67 -2.43
C LEU A 74 0.61 -0.25 -2.69
N MET A 75 1.07 0.39 -3.77
CA MET A 75 0.61 1.70 -4.22
C MET A 75 -0.86 1.71 -4.67
N SER A 76 -1.35 0.62 -5.29
CA SER A 76 -2.70 0.56 -5.86
C SER A 76 -3.81 0.60 -4.82
N GLY A 77 -3.47 0.62 -3.52
CA GLY A 77 -4.42 0.79 -2.44
C GLY A 77 -5.44 -0.32 -2.46
N SER A 78 -4.99 -1.52 -2.09
CA SER A 78 -5.85 -2.70 -1.89
C SER A 78 -7.15 -2.26 -1.22
N SER A 79 -8.24 -2.26 -1.99
CA SER A 79 -9.58 -1.89 -1.52
C SER A 79 -9.92 -2.62 -0.21
N ALA A 80 -9.38 -3.83 -0.02
CA ALA A 80 -9.49 -4.61 1.20
C ALA A 80 -8.79 -3.98 2.43
N VAL A 81 -7.64 -3.31 2.28
CA VAL A 81 -6.96 -2.63 3.40
C VAL A 81 -7.76 -1.39 3.81
N SER A 82 -8.23 -0.61 2.84
CA SER A 82 -9.12 0.54 3.10
C SER A 82 -10.43 0.11 3.77
N GLU A 83 -11.00 -1.03 3.35
CA GLU A 83 -12.19 -1.61 3.95
C GLU A 83 -11.95 -2.05 5.41
N ILE A 84 -10.82 -2.71 5.71
CA ILE A 84 -10.46 -3.10 7.07
C ILE A 84 -10.23 -1.87 7.96
N ILE A 85 -9.53 -0.84 7.46
CA ILE A 85 -9.32 0.42 8.20
C ILE A 85 -10.68 1.09 8.48
N GLY A 86 -11.58 1.13 7.50
CA GLY A 86 -12.95 1.65 7.67
C GLY A 86 -13.74 0.90 8.73
N ARG A 87 -13.66 -0.44 8.73
CA ARG A 87 -14.27 -1.29 9.78
C ARG A 87 -13.69 -1.04 11.17
N ILE A 88 -12.37 -0.80 11.29
CA ILE A 88 -11.71 -0.48 12.56
C ILE A 88 -12.08 0.92 13.07
N LYS A 89 -12.27 1.88 12.16
CA LYS A 89 -12.67 3.27 12.49
C LYS A 89 -14.16 3.46 12.81
N GLY A 90 -14.98 2.42 12.66
CA GLY A 90 -16.40 2.43 13.07
C GLY A 90 -17.34 3.22 12.15
N GLY A 91 -17.08 3.30 10.83
CA GLY A 91 -17.86 4.12 9.89
C GLY A 91 -18.34 3.39 8.63
N GLU A 92 -19.62 3.59 8.31
CA GLU A 92 -20.53 2.92 7.37
C GLU A 92 -20.33 3.20 5.85
N LYS A 93 -20.89 2.26 5.06
CA LYS A 93 -21.37 2.30 3.66
C LYS A 93 -20.39 2.26 2.48
N ALA A 94 -20.32 1.05 1.93
CA ALA A 94 -20.19 0.80 0.50
C ALA A 94 -21.40 1.39 -0.25
N GLU A 95 -21.19 2.42 -1.06
CA GLU A 95 -22.07 2.80 -2.16
C GLU A 95 -21.20 3.13 -3.37
N GLY A 96 -21.41 2.40 -4.49
CA GLY A 96 -20.84 2.69 -5.81
C GLY A 96 -20.14 1.51 -6.46
#